data_AF-A0A3C0QEI6-F1
#
_entry.id   AF-A0A3C0QEI6-F1
#
_cell.length_a   1.000
_cell.length_b   1.000
_cell.length_c   1.000
_cell.angle_alpha   90.00
_cell.angle_beta   90.00
_cell.angle_gamma   90.00
#
_symmetry.space_group_name_H-M   'P 1'
#
loop_
_entity.id
_entity.type
_entity.pdbx_description
1 polymer ?
#
loop_
_entity_poly.entity_id
_entity_poly.type
_entity_poly.pdbx_seq_one_letter_code
_entity_poly.pdbx_strand_id
1 'polypeptide(L)'
;MKNIKEATNNLRKKYTSYFSDNYLIWLMPALALFLALIIYLVPGNEIPEGGADLRTLRVGNFPIVLILEQSQGEVVSAWLRTPAGVKQIEQLDGLSYVSDSIFLSKVDQDDKEDLLWRTSFTNFEGTGVHLWIGVTTWSPKAHIFITPYEYTRWDAVPAKLVVPKGTAVYVSPAIPTYDKADSFRGRDSYSFIYTIRMTPEGPAFVPVPDVYRQLGILLRAGIQGEFTPTKRLAYVRMLNEFNSLADGKPPKAETLLNFQIEKIAALSWKR
;
A
#
# COMPACT_ATOMS: atom_id res chain seq x y z
N MET A 1 -35.48 67.98 -46.57
CA MET A 1 -34.75 66.70 -46.72
C MET A 1 -33.58 66.79 -47.71
N LYS A 2 -32.53 67.58 -47.43
CA LYS A 2 -31.27 67.58 -48.21
C LYS A 2 -29.98 67.71 -47.38
N ASN A 3 -30.04 68.16 -46.12
CA ASN A 3 -28.84 68.47 -45.32
C ASN A 3 -28.25 67.35 -44.44
N ILE A 4 -28.92 66.21 -44.26
CA ILE A 4 -28.43 65.16 -43.32
C ILE A 4 -27.56 64.11 -44.05
N LYS A 5 -27.74 63.94 -45.36
CA LYS A 5 -26.94 62.99 -46.17
C LYS A 5 -25.54 63.54 -46.53
N GLU A 6 -25.37 64.85 -46.63
CA GLU A 6 -24.05 65.46 -46.90
C GLU A 6 -23.14 65.50 -45.66
N ALA A 7 -23.71 65.73 -44.48
CA ALA A 7 -22.96 65.73 -43.22
C ALA A 7 -22.41 64.34 -42.86
N THR A 8 -23.17 63.28 -43.14
CA THR A 8 -22.75 61.89 -42.85
C THR A 8 -21.70 61.36 -43.82
N ASN A 9 -21.73 61.76 -45.09
CA ASN A 9 -20.69 61.37 -46.05
C ASN A 9 -19.34 62.05 -45.81
N ASN A 10 -19.32 63.31 -45.35
CA ASN A 10 -18.07 64.01 -45.04
C ASN A 10 -17.41 63.53 -43.73
N LEU A 11 -18.19 63.10 -42.73
CA LEU A 11 -17.64 62.48 -41.52
C LEU A 11 -17.04 61.10 -41.83
N ARG A 12 -17.68 60.29 -42.68
CA ARG A 12 -17.15 58.96 -43.06
C ARG A 12 -15.86 59.04 -43.88
N LYS A 13 -15.70 60.07 -44.71
CA LYS A 13 -14.44 60.36 -45.44
C LYS A 13 -13.31 60.87 -44.54
N LYS A 14 -13.63 61.55 -43.43
CA LYS A 14 -12.61 62.10 -42.52
C LYS A 14 -12.06 61.07 -41.54
N TYR A 15 -12.82 60.01 -41.22
CA TYR A 15 -12.34 58.91 -40.37
C TYR A 15 -11.60 57.80 -41.13
N THR A 16 -11.77 57.71 -42.45
CA THR A 16 -11.08 56.71 -43.28
C THR A 16 -9.68 57.13 -43.73
N SER A 17 -9.27 58.38 -43.46
CA SER A 17 -7.95 58.88 -43.87
C SER A 17 -6.90 58.94 -42.74
N TYR A 18 -7.22 58.45 -41.53
CA TYR A 18 -6.32 58.55 -40.37
C TYR A 18 -5.91 57.22 -39.73
N PHE A 19 -6.46 56.10 -40.20
CA PHE A 19 -5.94 54.78 -39.84
C PHE A 19 -5.03 54.29 -40.97
N SER A 20 -3.80 54.80 -40.98
CA SER A 20 -2.74 54.20 -41.78
C SER A 20 -2.49 52.78 -41.26
N ASP A 21 -2.49 51.80 -42.15
CA ASP A 21 -2.31 50.36 -41.90
C ASP A 21 -1.05 49.98 -41.08
N ASN A 22 -0.14 50.92 -40.81
CA ASN A 22 1.13 50.65 -40.12
C ASN A 22 1.04 50.64 -38.58
N TYR A 23 0.07 51.29 -37.95
CA TYR A 23 -0.01 51.30 -36.48
C TYR A 23 -0.54 49.99 -35.90
N LEU A 24 -1.39 49.29 -36.65
CA LEU A 24 -1.98 48.01 -36.23
C LEU A 24 -0.95 46.87 -36.28
N ILE A 25 0.00 46.96 -37.22
CA ILE A 25 1.12 46.01 -37.40
C ILE A 25 2.13 46.10 -36.24
N TRP A 26 2.30 47.28 -35.63
CA TRP A 26 3.19 47.49 -34.46
C TRP A 26 2.49 47.32 -33.11
N LEU A 27 1.16 47.47 -33.05
CA LEU A 27 0.38 47.27 -31.82
C LEU A 27 0.32 45.79 -31.40
N MET A 28 0.24 44.88 -32.36
CA MET A 28 0.20 43.43 -32.11
C MET A 28 1.46 42.89 -31.43
N PRO A 29 2.70 43.15 -31.91
CA PRO A 29 3.90 42.67 -31.23
C PRO A 29 4.10 43.34 -29.87
N ALA A 30 3.73 44.62 -29.72
CA ALA A 30 3.79 45.31 -28.43
C ALA A 30 2.80 44.71 -27.41
N LEU A 31 1.57 44.39 -27.83
CA LEU A 31 0.58 43.73 -26.99
C LEU A 31 1.02 42.31 -26.61
N ALA A 32 1.62 41.56 -27.56
CA ALA A 32 2.15 40.22 -27.31
C ALA A 32 3.34 40.26 -26.33
N LEU A 33 4.24 41.23 -26.46
CA LEU A 33 5.34 41.45 -25.52
C LEU A 33 4.83 41.83 -24.14
N PHE A 34 3.78 42.67 -24.07
CA PHE A 34 3.18 43.06 -22.80
C PHE A 34 2.49 41.88 -22.11
N LEU A 35 1.78 41.03 -22.87
CA LEU A 35 1.21 39.77 -22.37
C LEU A 35 2.29 38.79 -21.92
N ALA A 36 3.38 38.64 -22.67
CA ALA A 36 4.51 37.80 -22.29
C ALA A 36 5.20 38.32 -21.01
N LEU A 37 5.33 39.64 -20.88
CA LEU A 37 5.88 40.28 -19.69
C LEU A 37 4.96 40.11 -18.48
N ILE A 38 3.64 40.16 -18.66
CA ILE A 38 2.67 39.84 -17.61
C ILE A 38 2.80 38.37 -17.20
N ILE A 39 2.88 37.43 -18.15
CA ILE A 39 3.06 36.00 -17.83
C ILE A 39 4.39 35.76 -17.10
N TYR A 40 5.44 36.51 -17.42
CA TYR A 40 6.75 36.42 -16.77
C TYR A 40 6.78 37.05 -15.37
N LEU A 41 6.04 38.15 -15.15
CA LEU A 41 5.99 38.89 -13.89
C LEU A 41 4.91 38.40 -12.92
N VAL A 42 3.88 37.70 -13.42
CA VAL A 42 2.96 36.96 -12.55
C VAL A 42 3.81 35.90 -11.87
N PRO A 43 3.98 35.94 -10.53
CA PRO A 43 4.66 34.86 -9.83
C PRO A 43 3.88 33.61 -10.19
N GLY A 44 4.53 32.70 -10.92
CA GLY A 44 3.98 31.39 -11.13
C GLY A 44 3.61 30.90 -9.75
N ASN A 45 2.34 30.55 -9.55
CA ASN A 45 2.02 29.67 -8.43
C ASN A 45 3.05 28.56 -8.54
N GLU A 46 3.96 28.49 -7.59
CA GLU A 46 4.88 27.38 -7.44
C GLU A 46 3.97 26.18 -7.21
N ILE A 47 3.47 25.59 -8.30
CA ILE A 47 2.99 24.23 -8.31
C ILE A 47 4.27 23.48 -7.98
N PRO A 48 4.36 22.87 -6.78
CA PRO A 48 5.58 22.20 -6.37
C PRO A 48 5.99 21.26 -7.50
N GLU A 49 7.21 21.41 -8.01
CA GLU A 49 7.69 20.62 -9.15
C GLU A 49 7.65 19.10 -8.87
N GLY A 50 7.56 18.73 -7.59
CA GLY A 50 7.05 17.43 -7.15
C GLY A 50 5.59 17.53 -6.73
N GLY A 51 4.66 17.09 -7.59
CA GLY A 51 3.28 16.88 -7.16
C GLY A 51 3.23 15.83 -6.06
N ALA A 52 3.01 16.25 -4.81
CA ALA A 52 2.71 15.34 -3.72
C ALA A 52 1.29 14.80 -3.91
N ASP A 53 1.17 13.51 -4.22
CA ASP A 53 -0.10 12.81 -4.34
C ASP A 53 -0.53 12.31 -2.95
N LEU A 54 -1.74 12.68 -2.53
CA LEU A 54 -2.30 12.24 -1.26
C LEU A 54 -3.23 11.05 -1.48
N ARG A 55 -2.74 9.85 -1.12
CA ARG A 55 -3.55 8.63 -1.15
C ARG A 55 -4.20 8.38 0.20
N THR A 56 -5.52 8.35 0.22
CA THR A 56 -6.30 8.06 1.42
C THR A 56 -6.94 6.68 1.32
N LEU A 57 -6.57 5.77 2.22
CA LEU A 57 -7.09 4.41 2.31
C LEU A 57 -8.06 4.30 3.49
N ARG A 58 -9.28 3.83 3.22
CA ARG A 58 -10.37 3.68 4.20
C ARG A 58 -10.92 2.27 4.15
N VAL A 59 -11.37 1.77 5.30
CA VAL A 59 -11.91 0.41 5.42
C VAL A 59 -13.34 0.45 5.93
N GLY A 60 -14.31 0.35 5.01
CA GLY A 60 -15.73 0.24 5.33
C GLY A 60 -16.20 1.27 6.36
N ASN A 61 -16.85 0.79 7.43
CA ASN A 61 -17.37 1.60 8.52
C ASN A 61 -16.42 1.68 9.72
N PHE A 62 -15.19 1.18 9.61
CA PHE A 62 -14.22 1.28 10.70
C PHE A 62 -13.68 2.71 10.77
N PRO A 63 -13.52 3.28 11.98
CA PRO A 63 -13.15 4.68 12.14
C PRO A 63 -11.63 4.89 12.00
N ILE A 64 -10.99 4.17 11.08
CA ILE A 64 -9.55 4.26 10.80
C ILE A 64 -9.32 4.67 9.36
N VAL A 65 -8.29 5.50 9.15
CA VAL A 65 -7.90 5.99 7.82
C VAL A 65 -6.38 6.04 7.74
N LEU A 66 -5.80 5.38 6.75
CA LEU A 66 -4.37 5.50 6.45
C LEU A 66 -4.20 6.54 5.33
N ILE A 67 -3.44 7.58 5.61
CA ILE A 67 -3.15 8.66 4.67
C ILE A 67 -1.67 8.53 4.29
N LEU A 68 -1.40 8.48 3.00
CA LEU A 68 -0.06 8.38 2.44
C LEU A 68 0.17 9.64 1.62
N GLU A 69 1.19 10.41 1.97
CA GLU A 69 1.75 11.44 1.12
C GLU A 69 2.81 10.80 0.24
N GLN A 70 2.63 10.89 -1.08
CA GLN A 70 3.50 10.23 -2.03
C GLN A 70 4.16 11.23 -2.96
N SER A 71 5.44 11.03 -3.24
CA SER A 71 6.19 11.75 -4.27
C SER A 71 6.79 10.72 -5.23
N GLN A 72 6.52 10.89 -6.52
CA GLN A 72 7.00 9.95 -7.56
C GLN A 72 6.67 8.47 -7.30
N GLY A 73 5.56 8.20 -6.60
CA GLY A 73 5.09 6.85 -6.27
C GLY A 73 5.60 6.29 -4.93
N GLU A 74 6.64 6.90 -4.36
CA GLU A 74 7.18 6.55 -3.04
C GLU A 74 6.46 7.33 -1.93
N VAL A 75 6.27 6.70 -0.79
CA VAL A 75 5.68 7.32 0.41
C VAL A 75 6.73 8.23 1.05
N VAL A 76 6.41 9.51 1.15
CA VAL A 76 7.20 10.51 1.88
C VAL A 76 6.79 10.57 3.35
N SER A 77 5.49 10.43 3.62
CA SER A 77 4.97 10.34 4.98
C SER A 77 3.71 9.49 5.03
N ALA A 78 3.56 8.68 6.09
CA ALA A 78 2.38 7.87 6.31
C ALA A 78 1.75 8.14 7.68
N TRP A 79 0.44 8.42 7.70
CA TRP A 79 -0.30 8.79 8.88
C TRP A 79 -1.54 7.92 9.06
N LEU A 80 -1.61 7.18 10.16
CA LEU A 80 -2.81 6.47 10.58
C LEU A 80 -3.65 7.37 11.48
N ARG A 81 -4.83 7.76 10.99
CA ARG A 81 -5.85 8.46 11.77
C ARG A 81 -6.81 7.46 12.41
N THR A 82 -7.02 7.60 13.71
CA THR A 82 -7.97 6.84 14.53
C THR A 82 -8.73 7.81 15.44
N PRO A 83 -9.80 7.37 16.15
CA PRO A 83 -10.46 8.24 17.13
C PRO A 83 -9.58 8.55 18.35
N ALA A 84 -8.54 7.75 18.61
CA ALA A 84 -7.55 8.02 19.65
C ALA A 84 -6.52 9.10 19.24
N GLY A 85 -6.52 9.53 17.97
CA GLY A 85 -5.58 10.50 17.44
C GLY A 85 -4.91 10.04 16.14
N VAL A 86 -3.87 10.75 15.75
CA VAL A 86 -3.09 10.49 14.54
C VAL A 86 -1.72 9.93 14.94
N LYS A 87 -1.26 8.89 14.25
CA LYS A 87 0.04 8.27 14.46
C LYS A 87 0.79 8.16 13.13
N GLN A 88 2.01 8.70 13.08
CA GLN A 88 2.91 8.48 11.94
C GLN A 88 3.44 7.05 11.95
N ILE A 89 3.56 6.44 10.76
CA ILE A 89 4.12 5.11 10.53
C ILE A 89 5.38 5.26 9.67
N GLU A 90 6.49 5.62 10.33
CA GLU A 90 7.79 5.91 9.69
C GLU A 90 8.36 4.71 8.91
N GLN A 91 7.95 3.48 9.25
CA GLN A 91 8.39 2.27 8.56
C GLN A 91 7.92 2.17 7.10
N LEU A 92 7.04 3.07 6.66
CA LEU A 92 6.55 3.12 5.28
C LEU A 92 7.32 4.12 4.41
N ASP A 93 8.14 4.99 5.01
CA ASP A 93 8.84 6.04 4.29
C ASP A 93 9.83 5.43 3.28
N GLY A 94 9.82 5.96 2.04
CA GLY A 94 10.62 5.44 0.92
C GLY A 94 10.07 4.17 0.25
N LEU A 95 8.90 3.66 0.66
CA LEU A 95 8.26 2.51 0.04
C LEU A 95 7.11 2.92 -0.89
N SER A 96 6.82 2.08 -1.88
CA SER A 96 5.67 2.23 -2.78
C SER A 96 4.51 1.35 -2.34
N TYR A 97 3.29 1.89 -2.32
CA TYR A 97 2.08 1.09 -2.04
C TYR A 97 1.81 0.09 -3.16
N VAL A 98 1.49 -1.16 -2.80
CA VAL A 98 1.19 -2.26 -3.73
C VAL A 98 -0.29 -2.60 -3.75
N SER A 99 -0.85 -2.90 -2.57
CA SER A 99 -2.19 -3.47 -2.45
C SER A 99 -2.68 -3.42 -1.02
N ASP A 100 -3.98 -3.59 -0.82
CA ASP A 100 -4.57 -3.86 0.48
C ASP A 100 -5.53 -5.05 0.47
N SER A 101 -5.80 -5.60 1.65
CA SER A 101 -6.67 -6.77 1.83
C SER A 101 -7.36 -6.69 3.18
N ILE A 102 -8.66 -6.97 3.19
CA ILE A 102 -9.53 -6.85 4.37
C ILE A 102 -10.03 -8.24 4.76
N PHE A 103 -9.92 -8.56 6.05
CA PHE A 103 -10.36 -9.81 6.65
C PHE A 103 -11.25 -9.47 7.84
N LEU A 104 -12.47 -10.01 7.86
CA LEU A 104 -13.46 -9.75 8.89
C LEU A 104 -13.73 -11.03 9.69
N SER A 105 -13.75 -10.90 11.01
CA SER A 105 -14.09 -11.97 11.94
C SER A 105 -14.64 -11.40 13.23
N LYS A 106 -15.50 -12.13 13.93
CA LYS A 106 -15.90 -11.81 15.31
C LYS A 106 -14.92 -12.45 16.29
N VAL A 107 -14.19 -11.66 17.06
CA VAL A 107 -13.19 -12.14 18.03
C VAL A 107 -13.42 -11.63 19.44
N ASP A 108 -14.21 -10.57 19.59
CA ASP A 108 -14.61 -10.07 20.89
C ASP A 108 -16.03 -10.54 21.29
N GLN A 109 -16.58 -9.98 22.36
CA GLN A 109 -17.84 -10.42 22.96
C GLN A 109 -19.07 -9.79 22.30
N ASP A 110 -18.92 -9.05 21.20
CA ASP A 110 -20.04 -8.45 20.49
C ASP A 110 -20.35 -9.13 19.14
N ASP A 111 -21.50 -8.76 18.58
CA ASP A 111 -21.97 -9.33 17.32
C ASP A 111 -21.44 -8.60 16.07
N LYS A 112 -20.56 -7.61 16.27
CA LYS A 112 -19.98 -6.84 15.17
C LYS A 112 -18.73 -7.54 14.66
N GLU A 113 -18.39 -7.23 13.42
CA GLU A 113 -17.18 -7.77 12.81
C GLU A 113 -15.99 -6.94 13.30
N ASP A 114 -14.94 -7.62 13.74
CA ASP A 114 -13.63 -7.04 13.99
C ASP A 114 -12.82 -7.04 12.71
N LEU A 115 -11.95 -6.03 12.56
CA LEU A 115 -11.14 -5.84 11.38
C LEU A 115 -9.77 -6.45 11.55
N LEU A 116 -9.31 -7.17 10.53
CA LEU A 116 -7.91 -7.37 10.21
C LEU A 116 -7.64 -6.79 8.82
N TRP A 117 -6.86 -5.73 8.76
CA TRP A 117 -6.50 -5.05 7.51
C TRP A 117 -5.01 -5.20 7.25
N ARG A 118 -4.66 -5.65 6.05
CA ARG A 118 -3.28 -5.73 5.57
C ARG A 118 -3.09 -4.74 4.44
N THR A 119 -2.04 -3.93 4.52
CA THR A 119 -1.55 -3.09 3.42
C THR A 119 -0.11 -3.49 3.11
N SER A 120 0.23 -3.57 1.83
CA SER A 120 1.54 -4.05 1.35
C SER A 120 2.30 -2.92 0.68
N PHE A 121 3.57 -2.78 1.03
CA PHE A 121 4.47 -1.76 0.51
C PHE A 121 5.80 -2.41 0.10
N THR A 122 6.43 -1.87 -0.94
CA THR A 122 7.68 -2.40 -1.49
C THR A 122 8.55 -1.30 -2.08
N ASN A 123 9.86 -1.49 -2.07
CA ASN A 123 10.83 -0.66 -2.80
C ASN A 123 11.17 -1.28 -4.17
N PHE A 124 11.99 -0.58 -4.95
CA PHE A 124 12.46 -1.06 -6.25
C PHE A 124 13.34 -2.32 -6.16
N GLU A 125 13.94 -2.59 -5.00
CA GLU A 125 14.75 -3.79 -4.76
C GLU A 125 13.88 -5.05 -4.54
N GLY A 126 12.55 -4.90 -4.45
CA GLY A 126 11.62 -6.00 -4.24
C GLY A 126 11.54 -6.47 -2.78
N THR A 127 12.08 -5.68 -1.85
CA THR A 127 11.87 -5.82 -0.40
C THR A 127 10.82 -4.80 0.04
N GLY A 128 10.30 -4.96 1.25
CA GLY A 128 9.26 -4.08 1.77
C GLY A 128 8.65 -4.58 3.05
N VAL A 129 7.41 -4.17 3.30
CA VAL A 129 6.69 -4.48 4.53
C VAL A 129 5.20 -4.69 4.28
N HIS A 130 4.58 -5.51 5.12
CA HIS A 130 3.14 -5.50 5.31
C HIS A 130 2.82 -4.78 6.61
N LEU A 131 2.00 -3.74 6.53
CA LEU A 131 1.37 -3.11 7.69
C LEU A 131 0.04 -3.81 7.99
N TRP A 132 -0.07 -4.31 9.21
CA TRP A 132 -1.23 -5.02 9.73
C TRP A 132 -1.94 -4.16 10.77
N ILE A 133 -3.22 -3.89 10.55
CA ILE A 133 -4.05 -3.13 11.48
C ILE A 133 -5.23 -4.01 11.90
N GLY A 134 -5.24 -4.39 13.18
CA GLY A 134 -6.39 -5.06 13.80
C GLY A 134 -7.26 -4.06 14.54
N VAL A 135 -8.58 -4.07 14.37
CA VAL A 135 -9.50 -3.22 15.14
C VAL A 135 -10.57 -4.06 15.80
N THR A 136 -10.68 -3.95 17.13
CA THR A 136 -11.78 -4.57 17.91
C THR A 136 -12.95 -3.60 18.09
N THR A 137 -14.20 -4.09 18.15
CA THR A 137 -15.42 -3.25 18.17
C THR A 137 -16.10 -3.09 19.54
N TRP A 138 -15.98 -4.07 20.43
CA TRP A 138 -16.56 -4.04 21.77
C TRP A 138 -15.79 -3.11 22.70
N SER A 139 -14.47 -3.30 22.75
CA SER A 139 -13.50 -2.41 23.39
C SER A 139 -12.67 -1.77 22.28
N PRO A 140 -13.06 -0.58 21.78
CA PRO A 140 -12.48 -0.02 20.57
C PRO A 140 -10.98 0.22 20.70
N LYS A 141 -10.21 -0.56 19.94
CA LYS A 141 -8.75 -0.56 20.00
C LYS A 141 -8.18 -0.94 18.64
N ALA A 142 -7.21 -0.16 18.16
CA ALA A 142 -6.43 -0.46 16.98
C ALA A 142 -5.06 -1.00 17.38
N HIS A 143 -4.73 -2.19 16.90
CA HIS A 143 -3.44 -2.81 17.04
C HIS A 143 -2.67 -2.72 15.73
N ILE A 144 -1.48 -2.15 15.77
CA ILE A 144 -0.67 -1.88 14.57
C ILE A 144 0.59 -2.75 14.66
N PHE A 145 0.79 -3.57 13.64
CA PHE A 145 1.94 -4.45 13.50
C PHE A 145 2.56 -4.33 12.12
N ILE A 146 3.81 -4.72 12.00
CA ILE A 146 4.51 -4.81 10.73
C ILE A 146 5.21 -6.15 10.59
N THR A 147 5.27 -6.65 9.37
CA THR A 147 6.07 -7.82 9.00
C THR A 147 6.86 -7.49 7.74
N PRO A 148 8.07 -8.03 7.56
CA PRO A 148 8.81 -7.83 6.33
C PRO A 148 8.10 -8.48 5.15
N TYR A 149 8.36 -7.97 3.95
CA TYR A 149 7.81 -8.47 2.70
C TYR A 149 8.93 -8.61 1.66
N GLU A 150 8.93 -9.72 0.95
CA GLU A 150 9.84 -9.99 -0.15
C GLU A 150 9.15 -11.01 -1.06
N TYR A 151 9.36 -10.91 -2.37
CA TYR A 151 8.86 -11.93 -3.29
C TYR A 151 9.60 -13.25 -3.06
N THR A 152 8.84 -14.34 -3.00
CA THR A 152 9.33 -15.69 -2.78
C THR A 152 8.92 -16.61 -3.93
N ARG A 153 9.36 -17.87 -3.89
CA ARG A 153 8.93 -18.85 -4.88
C ARG A 153 7.44 -19.16 -4.81
N TRP A 154 6.78 -18.86 -3.69
CA TRP A 154 5.32 -19.02 -3.54
C TRP A 154 4.54 -18.12 -4.49
N ASP A 155 5.04 -16.92 -4.81
CA ASP A 155 4.37 -15.96 -5.68
C ASP A 155 4.30 -16.43 -7.14
N ALA A 156 5.19 -17.35 -7.54
CA ALA A 156 5.18 -17.98 -8.85
C ALA A 156 4.27 -19.21 -8.94
N VAL A 157 3.72 -19.69 -7.82
CA VAL A 157 2.86 -20.88 -7.81
C VAL A 157 1.44 -20.46 -8.20
N PRO A 158 0.87 -20.97 -9.31
CA PRO A 158 -0.46 -20.56 -9.78
C PRO A 158 -1.62 -21.16 -8.95
N ALA A 159 -1.34 -21.76 -7.80
CA ALA A 159 -2.32 -22.45 -6.97
C ALA A 159 -3.02 -21.47 -6.02
N LYS A 160 -4.35 -21.42 -6.08
CA LYS A 160 -5.15 -20.63 -5.15
C LYS A 160 -5.43 -21.46 -3.89
N LEU A 161 -4.98 -20.97 -2.74
CA LEU A 161 -5.32 -21.55 -1.45
C LEU A 161 -6.78 -21.26 -1.11
N VAL A 162 -7.51 -22.27 -0.62
CA VAL A 162 -8.81 -22.06 0.01
C VAL A 162 -8.57 -21.75 1.48
N VAL A 163 -8.93 -20.53 1.88
CA VAL A 163 -8.64 -19.98 3.21
C VAL A 163 -9.97 -19.62 3.90
N PRO A 164 -10.19 -20.00 5.17
CA PRO A 164 -11.40 -19.63 5.90
C PRO A 164 -11.57 -18.11 6.04
N LYS A 165 -12.83 -17.67 6.19
CA LYS A 165 -13.16 -16.25 6.43
C LYS A 165 -12.40 -15.73 7.66
N GLY A 166 -11.89 -14.50 7.57
CA GLY A 166 -11.15 -13.85 8.65
C GLY A 166 -9.74 -14.38 8.86
N THR A 167 -9.22 -15.20 7.94
CA THR A 167 -7.84 -15.68 7.95
C THR A 167 -7.07 -15.06 6.80
N ALA A 168 -5.96 -14.40 7.11
CA ALA A 168 -5.00 -13.92 6.15
C ALA A 168 -3.84 -14.90 6.02
N VAL A 169 -3.23 -14.96 4.84
CA VAL A 169 -2.01 -15.73 4.60
C VAL A 169 -0.85 -14.75 4.45
N TYR A 170 0.18 -14.94 5.27
CA TYR A 170 1.42 -14.19 5.25
C TYR A 170 2.57 -15.11 4.83
N VAL A 171 3.28 -14.75 3.78
CA VAL A 171 4.47 -15.45 3.31
C VAL A 171 5.69 -14.75 3.89
N SER A 172 6.44 -15.44 4.74
CA SER A 172 7.69 -14.90 5.29
C SER A 172 8.73 -14.71 4.17
N PRO A 173 9.59 -13.68 4.21
CA PRO A 173 10.64 -13.51 3.20
C PRO A 173 11.75 -14.57 3.30
N ALA A 174 11.85 -15.29 4.42
CA ALA A 174 12.92 -16.24 4.70
C ALA A 174 12.40 -17.61 5.15
N ILE A 175 13.16 -18.66 4.84
CA ILE A 175 13.00 -19.96 5.49
C ILE A 175 13.35 -19.81 6.97
N PRO A 176 12.60 -20.44 7.88
CA PRO A 176 12.96 -20.49 9.29
C PRO A 176 14.38 -21.04 9.46
N THR A 177 15.14 -20.45 10.37
CA THR A 177 16.52 -20.84 10.64
C THR A 177 16.54 -22.18 11.37
N TYR A 178 16.52 -23.28 10.61
CA TYR A 178 16.70 -24.63 11.14
C TYR A 178 18.21 -24.88 11.33
N ASP A 179 18.66 -25.12 12.56
CA ASP A 179 20.04 -25.51 12.92
C ASP A 179 21.18 -24.57 12.45
N LYS A 180 20.96 -23.25 12.38
CA LYS A 180 22.00 -22.23 12.06
C LYS A 180 22.61 -22.32 10.65
N ALA A 181 21.92 -22.94 9.69
CA ALA A 181 22.32 -22.93 8.27
C ALA A 181 22.01 -21.59 7.58
N ASP A 182 22.60 -21.37 6.39
CA ASP A 182 22.32 -20.19 5.55
C ASP A 182 20.81 -19.98 5.36
N SER A 183 20.34 -18.77 5.61
CA SER A 183 18.93 -18.42 5.40
C SER A 183 18.67 -18.32 3.90
N PHE A 184 18.01 -19.32 3.33
CA PHE A 184 17.48 -19.21 1.98
C PHE A 184 16.33 -18.19 1.97
N ARG A 185 16.40 -17.24 1.05
CA ARG A 185 15.47 -16.11 0.93
C ARG A 185 15.11 -15.83 -0.52
N GLY A 186 14.14 -14.96 -0.70
CA GLY A 186 13.79 -14.37 -1.99
C GLY A 186 13.14 -15.34 -2.98
N ARG A 187 13.08 -14.91 -4.24
CA ARG A 187 12.28 -15.50 -5.33
C ARG A 187 12.62 -16.95 -5.66
N ASP A 188 13.84 -17.36 -5.35
CA ASP A 188 14.29 -18.73 -5.64
C ASP A 188 13.88 -19.73 -4.57
N SER A 189 13.34 -19.27 -3.43
CA SER A 189 13.12 -20.10 -2.26
C SER A 189 11.67 -20.11 -1.80
N TYR A 190 11.12 -21.31 -1.53
CA TYR A 190 9.93 -21.44 -0.70
C TYR A 190 10.28 -21.09 0.75
N SER A 191 9.43 -20.30 1.40
CA SER A 191 9.59 -19.87 2.79
C SER A 191 8.41 -20.33 3.64
N PHE A 192 8.45 -20.04 4.95
CA PHE A 192 7.34 -20.39 5.82
C PHE A 192 6.13 -19.48 5.57
N ILE A 193 4.95 -20.07 5.71
CA ILE A 193 3.67 -19.37 5.55
C ILE A 193 2.93 -19.39 6.88
N TYR A 194 2.57 -18.20 7.36
CA TYR A 194 1.81 -17.98 8.59
C TYR A 194 0.36 -17.66 8.26
N THR A 195 -0.57 -18.30 8.98
CA THR A 195 -1.99 -17.93 8.96
C THR A 195 -2.26 -16.89 10.04
N ILE A 196 -2.53 -15.65 9.64
CA ILE A 196 -2.78 -14.53 10.55
C ILE A 196 -4.28 -14.36 10.74
N ARG A 197 -4.73 -14.31 11.99
CA ARG A 197 -6.12 -14.04 12.35
C ARG A 197 -6.18 -12.90 13.35
N MET A 198 -7.31 -12.22 13.38
CA MET A 198 -7.59 -11.28 14.46
C MET A 198 -7.75 -12.05 15.78
N THR A 199 -7.28 -11.46 16.87
CA THR A 199 -7.51 -11.89 18.26
C THR A 199 -7.81 -10.66 19.10
N PRO A 200 -8.30 -10.80 20.35
CA PRO A 200 -8.49 -9.65 21.25
C PRO A 200 -7.22 -8.82 21.48
N GLU A 201 -6.03 -9.41 21.31
CA GLU A 201 -4.74 -8.73 21.45
C GLU A 201 -4.14 -8.26 20.11
N GLY A 202 -4.93 -8.31 19.04
CA GLY A 202 -4.56 -7.89 17.69
C GLY A 202 -4.27 -9.06 16.74
N PRO A 203 -3.71 -8.76 15.55
CA PRO A 203 -3.27 -9.76 14.58
C PRO A 203 -2.27 -10.75 15.20
N ALA A 204 -2.54 -12.04 15.10
CA ALA A 204 -1.67 -13.08 15.62
C ALA A 204 -1.59 -14.29 14.68
N PHE A 205 -0.50 -15.05 14.80
CA PHE A 205 -0.37 -16.33 14.14
C PHE A 205 -1.28 -17.36 14.80
N VAL A 206 -2.27 -17.84 14.06
CA VAL A 206 -3.21 -18.87 14.51
C VAL A 206 -3.25 -19.96 13.44
N PRO A 207 -2.65 -21.15 13.70
CA PRO A 207 -2.60 -22.22 12.70
C PRO A 207 -3.99 -22.66 12.24
N VAL A 208 -4.17 -22.83 10.93
CA VAL A 208 -5.39 -23.35 10.32
C VAL A 208 -5.09 -24.68 9.62
N PRO A 209 -5.49 -25.84 10.20
CA PRO A 209 -5.09 -27.16 9.70
C PRO A 209 -5.36 -27.40 8.21
N ASP A 210 -6.52 -26.96 7.70
CA ASP A 210 -6.91 -27.16 6.30
C ASP A 210 -6.06 -26.35 5.32
N VAL A 211 -5.56 -25.19 5.74
CA VAL A 211 -4.61 -24.39 4.95
C VAL A 211 -3.26 -25.11 4.89
N TYR A 212 -2.77 -25.60 6.03
CA TYR A 212 -1.50 -26.33 6.10
C TYR A 212 -1.52 -27.66 5.34
N ARG A 213 -2.67 -28.34 5.27
CA ARG A 213 -2.83 -29.53 4.43
C ARG A 213 -2.62 -29.22 2.95
N GLN A 214 -3.19 -28.12 2.46
CA GLN A 214 -2.99 -27.65 1.08
C GLN A 214 -1.53 -27.24 0.84
N LEU A 215 -0.94 -26.47 1.76
CA LEU A 215 0.46 -26.04 1.68
C LEU A 215 1.44 -27.23 1.65
N GLY A 216 1.18 -28.28 2.43
CA GLY A 216 1.98 -29.50 2.43
C GLY A 216 1.99 -30.21 1.07
N ILE A 217 0.85 -30.24 0.37
CA ILE A 217 0.76 -30.80 -0.99
C ILE A 217 1.61 -29.99 -1.97
N LEU A 218 1.47 -28.66 -1.94
CA LEU A 218 2.21 -27.76 -2.84
C LEU A 218 3.73 -27.84 -2.59
N LEU A 219 4.16 -27.80 -1.32
CA LEU A 219 5.56 -27.87 -0.98
C LEU A 219 6.19 -29.22 -1.38
N ARG A 220 5.44 -30.32 -1.28
CA ARG A 220 5.91 -31.64 -1.72
C ARG A 220 6.26 -31.68 -3.21
N ALA A 221 5.45 -31.02 -4.05
CA ALA A 221 5.76 -30.86 -5.47
C ALA A 221 7.01 -30.00 -5.67
N GLY A 222 7.16 -28.91 -4.91
CA GLY A 222 8.34 -28.06 -4.93
C GLY A 222 9.64 -28.79 -4.56
N ILE A 223 9.60 -29.68 -3.56
CA ILE A 223 10.74 -30.51 -3.11
C ILE A 223 11.26 -31.41 -4.22
N GLN A 224 10.38 -32.00 -5.04
CA GLN A 224 10.78 -32.89 -6.14
C GLN A 224 11.62 -32.16 -7.19
N GLY A 225 11.40 -30.86 -7.38
CA GLY A 225 12.14 -30.03 -8.32
C GLY A 225 13.38 -29.32 -7.72
N GLU A 226 13.71 -29.53 -6.45
CA GLU A 226 14.86 -28.89 -5.80
C GLU A 226 16.09 -29.80 -5.86
N PHE A 227 17.16 -29.35 -6.51
CA PHE A 227 18.39 -30.14 -6.72
C PHE A 227 19.47 -29.89 -5.65
N THR A 228 19.36 -28.80 -4.89
CA THR A 228 20.31 -28.45 -3.84
C THR A 228 20.00 -29.26 -2.57
N PRO A 229 20.91 -30.14 -2.08
CA PRO A 229 20.61 -31.03 -0.96
C PRO A 229 20.25 -30.29 0.34
N THR A 230 20.95 -29.21 0.67
CA THR A 230 20.72 -28.40 1.88
C THR A 230 19.35 -27.71 1.84
N LYS A 231 19.00 -27.13 0.70
CA LYS A 231 17.69 -26.47 0.47
C LYS A 231 16.55 -27.49 0.48
N ARG A 232 16.75 -28.66 -0.12
CA ARG A 232 15.81 -29.79 -0.08
C ARG A 232 15.57 -30.24 1.37
N LEU A 233 16.62 -30.36 2.18
CA LEU A 233 16.50 -30.71 3.60
C LEU A 233 15.69 -29.67 4.37
N ALA A 234 15.94 -28.38 4.13
CA ALA A 234 15.16 -27.29 4.75
C ALA A 234 13.67 -27.38 4.37
N TYR A 235 13.35 -27.68 3.11
CA TYR A 235 11.98 -27.89 2.68
C TYR A 235 11.33 -29.13 3.29
N VAL A 236 12.06 -30.22 3.47
CA VAL A 236 11.54 -31.42 4.17
C VAL A 236 11.20 -31.09 5.62
N ARG A 237 12.04 -30.30 6.31
CA ARG A 237 11.77 -29.83 7.69
C ARG A 237 10.53 -28.94 7.75
N MET A 238 10.41 -28.00 6.82
CA MET A 238 9.23 -27.15 6.67
C MET A 238 7.97 -27.96 6.33
N LEU A 239 8.07 -28.98 5.47
CA LEU A 239 6.97 -29.88 5.15
C LEU A 239 6.52 -30.67 6.38
N ASN A 240 7.45 -31.15 7.21
CA ASN A 240 7.12 -31.80 8.47
C ASN A 240 6.39 -30.85 9.43
N GLU A 241 6.76 -29.58 9.45
CA GLU A 241 6.02 -28.56 10.21
C GLU A 241 4.61 -28.34 9.68
N PHE A 242 4.45 -28.19 8.35
CA PHE A 242 3.12 -28.08 7.74
C PHE A 242 2.25 -29.30 8.03
N ASN A 243 2.79 -30.51 7.96
CA ASN A 243 2.04 -31.73 8.31
C ASN A 243 1.64 -31.73 9.79
N SER A 244 2.55 -31.33 10.69
CA SER A 244 2.25 -31.22 12.12
C SER A 244 1.10 -30.24 12.40
N LEU A 245 1.13 -29.07 11.76
CA LEU A 245 0.07 -28.07 11.87
C LEU A 245 -1.24 -28.53 11.22
N ALA A 246 -1.17 -29.31 10.13
CA ALA A 246 -2.33 -29.92 9.47
C ALA A 246 -3.00 -31.01 10.34
N ASP A 247 -2.26 -31.61 11.26
CA ASP A 247 -2.77 -32.53 12.29
C ASP A 247 -3.33 -31.80 13.53
N GLY A 248 -3.29 -30.46 13.54
CA GLY A 248 -3.75 -29.64 14.67
C GLY A 248 -2.78 -29.58 15.85
N LYS A 249 -1.52 -30.01 15.67
CA LYS A 249 -0.49 -29.88 16.70
C LYS A 249 -0.07 -28.41 16.86
N PRO A 250 0.41 -28.00 18.05
CA PRO A 250 0.93 -26.65 18.24
C PRO A 250 2.16 -26.39 17.36
N PRO A 251 2.40 -25.12 16.99
CA PRO A 251 3.59 -24.73 16.23
C PRO A 251 4.86 -24.97 17.05
N LYS A 252 5.94 -25.36 16.38
CA LYS A 252 7.24 -25.51 17.04
C LYS A 252 7.79 -24.16 17.49
N ALA A 253 8.62 -24.20 18.52
CA ALA A 253 9.30 -23.01 19.05
C ALA A 253 10.09 -22.28 17.95
N GLU A 254 10.81 -23.01 17.10
CA GLU A 254 11.55 -22.44 15.98
C GLU A 254 10.65 -21.65 15.01
N THR A 255 9.47 -22.17 14.70
CA THR A 255 8.49 -21.49 13.84
C THR A 255 8.05 -20.16 14.43
N LEU A 256 7.84 -20.11 15.75
CA LEU A 256 7.47 -18.90 16.48
C LEU A 256 8.63 -17.90 16.57
N LEU A 257 9.86 -18.39 16.82
CA LEU A 257 11.05 -17.54 16.91
C LEU A 257 11.41 -16.89 15.57
N ASN A 258 11.09 -17.53 14.45
CA ASN A 258 11.30 -16.97 13.11
C ASN A 258 10.13 -16.09 12.62
N PHE A 259 9.05 -15.94 13.41
CA PHE A 259 7.94 -15.09 13.04
C PHE A 259 8.27 -13.62 13.34
N GLN A 260 8.79 -12.93 12.33
CA GLN A 260 9.20 -11.52 12.41
C GLN A 260 7.99 -10.58 12.33
N ILE A 261 7.13 -10.61 13.34
CA ILE A 261 6.06 -9.63 13.54
C ILE A 261 6.46 -8.65 14.64
N GLU A 262 6.44 -7.37 14.32
CA GLU A 262 6.77 -6.29 15.24
C GLU A 262 5.52 -5.48 15.56
N LYS A 263 5.30 -5.18 16.84
CA LYS A 263 4.21 -4.33 17.30
C LYS A 263 4.65 -2.87 17.33
N ILE A 264 4.01 -2.04 16.50
CA ILE A 264 4.29 -0.60 16.44
C ILE A 264 3.54 0.14 17.54
N ALA A 265 2.24 -0.12 17.68
CA ALA A 265 1.41 0.55 18.67
C ALA A 265 0.11 -0.20 18.97
N ALA A 266 -0.52 0.18 20.08
CA ALA A 266 -1.91 -0.12 20.36
C ALA A 266 -2.60 1.18 20.81
N LEU A 267 -3.66 1.56 20.11
CA LEU A 267 -4.39 2.81 20.33
C LEU A 267 -5.81 2.46 20.76
N SER A 268 -6.22 2.85 21.96
CA SER A 268 -7.59 2.64 22.46
C SER A 268 -8.37 3.94 22.51
N TRP A 269 -9.68 3.87 22.30
CA TRP A 269 -10.57 5.02 22.42
C TRP A 269 -11.89 4.65 23.07
N LYS A 270 -12.61 5.67 23.54
CA LYS A 270 -13.94 5.50 24.10
C LYS A 270 -14.93 5.23 22.98
N ARG A 271 -15.88 4.34 23.26
CA ARG A 271 -17.00 4.03 22.37
C ARG A 271 -17.92 5.24 22.21
#